data_AF-A0A1S2K1F2-F1
#
_entry.id   AF-A0A1S2K1F2-F1
#
_cell.length_a   1.000
_cell.length_b   1.000
_cell.length_c   1.000
_cell.angle_alpha   90.00
_cell.angle_beta   90.00
_cell.angle_gamma   90.00
#
_symmetry.space_group_name_H-M   'P 1'
#
loop_
_entity.id
_entity.type
_entity.pdbx_description
1 polymer ?
#
loop_
_entity_poly.entity_id
_entity_poly.type
_entity_poly.pdbx_seq_one_letter_code
_entity_poly.pdbx_strand_id
1 'polypeptide(L)'
;MDCDPDRCACGNAWPCQQAAQPGEGYDGVGLASWKCIATHAEANAVADAMQRGAGRLAGAVMYISCEPCDGCVRHIRNTTDIKAIVWPNGKIGLP
;
A
#
# COMPACT_ATOMS: atom_id res chain seq x y z
N MET A 1 11.38 15.72 -8.16
CA MET A 1 10.11 15.28 -8.76
C MET A 1 9.09 16.29 -8.27
N ASP A 2 8.78 17.27 -9.11
CA ASP A 2 7.82 18.30 -8.75
C ASP A 2 6.43 17.69 -8.78
N CYS A 3 5.76 17.69 -7.64
CA CYS A 3 4.38 17.25 -7.53
C CYS A 3 3.51 18.36 -8.15
N ASP A 4 3.04 18.15 -9.38
CA ASP A 4 2.07 19.02 -10.02
C ASP A 4 0.68 18.78 -9.38
N PRO A 5 0.14 19.75 -8.63
CA PRO A 5 -1.12 19.58 -7.90
C PRO A 5 -2.32 19.39 -8.83
N ASP A 6 -2.20 19.75 -10.11
CA ASP A 6 -3.26 19.63 -11.10
C ASP A 6 -3.22 18.28 -11.84
N ARG A 7 -2.28 17.38 -11.51
CA ARG A 7 -2.10 16.09 -12.18
C ARG A 7 -2.01 14.91 -11.23
N CYS A 8 -2.75 13.86 -11.55
CA CYS A 8 -2.70 12.58 -10.85
C CYS A 8 -1.46 11.76 -11.27
N ALA A 9 -0.98 10.88 -10.39
CA ALA A 9 0.11 9.94 -10.68
C ALA A 9 -0.15 9.01 -11.88
N CYS A 10 -1.41 8.82 -12.29
CA CYS A 10 -1.75 8.09 -13.53
C CYS A 10 -1.62 8.94 -14.81
N GLY A 11 -1.16 10.19 -14.71
CA GLY A 11 -0.92 11.09 -15.85
C GLY A 11 -2.14 11.91 -16.29
N ASN A 12 -3.33 11.66 -15.73
CA ASN A 12 -4.53 12.43 -16.02
C ASN A 12 -4.64 13.68 -15.14
N ALA A 13 -5.48 14.64 -15.54
CA ALA A 13 -5.82 15.80 -14.70
C ALA A 13 -6.46 15.35 -13.38
N TRP A 14 -6.14 16.05 -12.28
CA TRP A 14 -6.73 15.79 -10.98
C TRP A 14 -8.07 16.55 -10.82
N PRO A 15 -9.15 15.92 -10.28
CA PRO A 15 -9.29 14.51 -9.92
C PRO A 15 -9.57 13.61 -11.13
N CYS A 16 -8.93 12.43 -11.18
CA CYS A 16 -9.16 11.43 -12.23
C CYS A 16 -10.15 10.34 -11.75
N GLN A 17 -10.53 9.40 -12.62
CA GLN A 17 -11.45 8.28 -12.26
C GLN A 17 -10.95 7.38 -11.11
N GLN A 18 -9.65 7.44 -10.77
CA GLN A 18 -9.07 6.69 -9.65
C GLN A 18 -9.03 7.51 -8.35
N ALA A 19 -9.38 8.80 -8.40
CA ALA A 19 -9.52 9.63 -7.22
C ALA A 19 -10.84 9.28 -6.53
N ALA A 20 -10.79 8.94 -5.24
CA ALA A 20 -11.98 8.83 -4.41
C ALA A 20 -12.32 10.22 -3.85
N GLN A 21 -13.62 10.55 -3.80
CA GLN A 21 -14.09 11.75 -3.10
C GLN A 21 -13.81 11.59 -1.59
N PRO A 22 -13.47 12.68 -0.87
CA PRO A 22 -13.41 12.65 0.59
C PRO A 22 -14.76 12.19 1.18
N GLY A 23 -14.76 11.21 2.09
CA GLY A 23 -16.00 10.63 2.64
C GLY A 23 -16.65 9.54 1.77
N GLU A 24 -16.15 9.26 0.57
CA GLU A 24 -16.60 8.15 -0.28
C GLU A 24 -15.48 7.13 -0.51
N GLY A 25 -15.87 5.89 -0.84
CA GLY A 25 -14.94 4.82 -1.21
C GLY A 25 -14.15 4.24 -0.05
N TYR A 26 -13.26 5.02 0.55
CA TYR A 26 -12.41 4.64 1.70
C TYR A 26 -13.12 4.76 3.05
N ASP A 27 -14.07 5.69 3.17
CA ASP A 27 -14.77 6.04 4.43
C ASP A 27 -16.23 5.53 4.48
N GLY A 28 -16.69 4.86 3.42
CA GLY A 28 -18.07 4.41 3.27
C GLY A 28 -18.34 3.07 3.95
N VAL A 29 -19.14 3.08 5.02
CA VAL A 29 -19.82 1.90 5.59
C VAL A 29 -20.87 1.35 4.61
N GLY A 30 -20.46 0.74 3.49
CA GLY A 30 -21.45 0.38 2.47
C GLY A 30 -21.03 -0.40 1.23
N LEU A 31 -19.84 -0.99 1.13
CA LEU A 31 -19.49 -1.88 0.02
C LEU A 31 -18.90 -3.20 0.52
N ALA A 32 -19.65 -4.27 0.29
CA ALA A 32 -19.40 -5.65 0.69
C ALA A 32 -18.19 -6.32 -0.01
N SER A 33 -17.06 -5.63 -0.19
CA SER A 33 -15.86 -6.23 -0.77
C SER A 33 -14.57 -5.50 -0.41
N TRP A 34 -13.87 -5.98 0.63
CA TRP A 34 -12.43 -6.27 0.62
C TRP A 34 -11.43 -5.20 0.12
N LYS A 35 -11.72 -3.90 0.22
CA LYS A 35 -10.74 -2.84 -0.10
C LYS A 35 -10.23 -2.19 1.20
N CYS A 36 -8.99 -2.55 1.53
CA CYS A 36 -8.32 -2.45 2.84
C CYS A 36 -8.36 -1.04 3.51
N ILE A 37 -8.83 -0.99 4.76
CA ILE A 37 -8.79 0.15 5.72
C ILE A 37 -7.45 0.21 6.49
N ALA A 38 -6.38 -0.36 5.93
CA ALA A 38 -5.04 -0.37 6.54
C ALA A 38 -4.96 -1.09 7.92
N THR A 39 -5.45 -2.33 8.00
CA THR A 39 -5.28 -3.20 9.20
C THR A 39 -4.93 -4.65 8.89
N HIS A 40 -4.62 -4.98 7.63
CA HIS A 40 -4.15 -6.32 7.31
C HIS A 40 -2.78 -6.60 7.92
N ALA A 41 -2.40 -7.89 7.93
CA ALA A 41 -1.14 -8.36 8.45
C ALA A 41 0.07 -7.60 7.87
N GLU A 42 0.05 -7.23 6.60
CA GLU A 42 1.15 -6.53 5.95
C GLU A 42 1.34 -5.11 6.51
N ALA A 43 0.26 -4.34 6.64
CA ALA A 43 0.31 -2.97 7.17
C ALA A 43 0.71 -2.97 8.66
N ASN A 44 0.15 -3.90 9.45
CA ASN A 44 0.52 -4.07 10.86
C ASN A 44 2.00 -4.43 11.02
N ALA A 45 2.54 -5.30 10.16
CA ALA A 45 3.95 -5.68 10.19
C ALA A 45 4.87 -4.48 9.89
N VAL A 46 4.52 -3.63 8.92
CA VAL A 46 5.26 -2.39 8.64
C VAL A 46 5.22 -1.45 9.84
N ALA A 47 4.04 -1.20 10.40
CA ALA A 47 3.88 -0.30 11.54
C ALA A 47 4.65 -0.77 12.78
N ASP A 48 4.56 -2.06 13.13
CA ASP A 48 5.29 -2.66 14.24
C ASP A 48 6.82 -2.57 14.03
N ALA A 49 7.31 -2.90 12.84
CA ALA A 49 8.73 -2.81 12.54
C ALA A 49 9.25 -1.36 12.61
N MET A 50 8.48 -0.39 12.10
CA MET A 50 8.81 1.04 12.21
C MET A 50 8.86 1.49 13.68
N GLN A 51 7.86 1.13 14.48
CA GLN A 51 7.82 1.46 15.91
C GLN A 51 8.99 0.86 16.69
N ARG A 52 9.49 -0.31 16.29
CA ARG A 52 10.67 -0.95 16.89
C ARG A 52 12.01 -0.33 16.45
N GLY A 53 11.98 0.74 15.66
CA GLY A 53 13.19 1.46 15.26
C GLY A 53 13.88 0.90 14.02
N ALA A 54 13.18 0.10 13.19
CA ALA A 54 13.73 -0.39 11.91
C ALA A 54 13.97 0.72 10.88
N GLY A 55 13.69 1.98 11.21
CA GLY A 55 14.08 3.20 10.50
C GLY A 55 13.40 3.38 9.15
N ARG A 56 13.74 2.54 8.17
CA ARG A 56 13.28 2.63 6.77
C ARG A 56 12.97 1.31 6.06
N LEU A 57 13.19 0.15 6.71
CA LEU A 57 13.02 -1.17 6.07
C LEU A 57 13.76 -1.30 4.72
N ALA A 58 14.82 -0.52 4.52
CA ALA A 58 15.57 -0.50 3.27
C ALA A 58 16.28 -1.83 3.04
N GLY A 59 15.96 -2.49 1.92
CA GLY A 59 16.49 -3.81 1.61
C GLY A 59 15.78 -4.96 2.31
N ALA A 60 14.72 -4.69 3.09
CA ALA A 60 14.02 -5.72 3.83
C ALA A 60 13.18 -6.63 2.91
N VAL A 61 12.87 -7.82 3.40
CA VAL A 61 11.96 -8.78 2.78
C VAL A 61 10.83 -9.06 3.76
N MET A 62 9.60 -8.91 3.29
CA MET A 62 8.39 -9.21 4.06
C MET A 62 7.95 -10.65 3.76
N TYR A 63 7.73 -11.45 4.82
CA TYR A 63 7.17 -12.79 4.72
C TYR A 63 5.75 -12.78 5.27
N ILE A 64 4.79 -13.28 4.49
CA ILE A 64 3.37 -13.33 4.84
C ILE A 64 2.77 -14.68 4.45
N SER A 65 1.63 -15.03 5.05
CA SER A 65 1.02 -16.36 4.91
C SER A 65 0.26 -16.57 3.60
N CYS A 66 -0.20 -15.51 2.95
CA CYS A 66 -0.95 -15.56 1.70
C CYS A 66 -0.54 -14.41 0.76
N GLU A 67 -1.01 -14.47 -0.48
CA GLU A 67 -0.79 -13.40 -1.46
C GLU A 67 -1.41 -12.09 -0.97
N PRO A 68 -0.67 -10.97 -1.01
CA PRO A 68 -1.17 -9.68 -0.54
C PRO A 68 -2.18 -9.09 -1.53
N CYS A 69 -3.16 -8.35 -1.03
CA CYS A 69 -4.10 -7.65 -1.91
C CYS A 69 -3.45 -6.43 -2.57
N ASP A 70 -4.04 -5.95 -3.69
CA ASP A 70 -3.55 -4.77 -4.42
C ASP A 70 -3.37 -3.53 -3.53
N GLY A 71 -4.23 -3.37 -2.52
CA GLY A 71 -4.16 -2.29 -1.55
C GLY A 71 -2.89 -2.36 -0.69
N CYS A 72 -2.56 -3.53 -0.15
CA CYS A 72 -1.35 -3.73 0.64
C CYS A 72 -0.09 -3.59 -0.22
N VAL A 73 -0.08 -4.14 -1.44
CA VAL A 73 1.04 -3.97 -2.38
C VAL A 73 1.28 -2.50 -2.69
N ARG A 74 0.22 -1.72 -2.97
CA ARG A 74 0.33 -0.28 -3.22
C ARG A 74 0.81 0.49 -1.99
N HIS A 75 0.32 0.15 -0.79
CA HIS A 75 0.76 0.76 0.45
C HIS A 75 2.26 0.53 0.69
N ILE A 76 2.72 -0.71 0.63
CA ILE A 76 4.12 -1.08 0.88
C ILE A 76 5.04 -0.39 -0.14
N ARG A 77 4.68 -0.41 -1.42
CA ARG A 77 5.44 0.24 -2.51
C ARG A 77 5.66 1.73 -2.30
N ASN A 78 4.68 2.42 -1.71
CA ASN A 78 4.69 3.87 -1.62
C ASN A 78 5.19 4.39 -0.26
N THR A 79 5.30 3.52 0.75
CA THR A 79 5.60 3.93 2.13
C THR A 79 6.84 3.29 2.71
N THR A 80 7.45 2.31 2.04
CA THR A 80 8.60 1.56 2.54
C THR A 80 9.63 1.28 1.45
N ASP A 81 10.86 0.97 1.86
CA ASP A 81 11.95 0.56 0.96
C ASP A 81 12.15 -0.99 0.95
N ILE A 82 11.07 -1.75 1.22
CA ILE A 82 11.05 -3.23 1.16
C ILE A 82 11.28 -3.67 -0.29
N LYS A 83 12.13 -4.68 -0.49
CA LYS A 83 12.53 -5.18 -1.83
C LYS A 83 11.74 -6.39 -2.31
N ALA A 84 11.14 -7.15 -1.40
CA ALA A 84 10.30 -8.27 -1.78
C ALA A 84 9.23 -8.58 -0.74
N ILE A 85 8.10 -9.09 -1.23
CA ILE A 85 7.06 -9.72 -0.43
C ILE A 85 7.01 -11.20 -0.85
N VAL A 86 7.07 -12.12 0.12
CA VAL A 86 7.14 -13.57 -0.11
C VAL A 86 6.05 -14.27 0.69
N TRP A 87 5.39 -15.23 0.06
CA TRP A 87 4.42 -16.14 0.69
C TRP A 87 4.64 -17.56 0.16
N PRO A 88 4.01 -18.61 0.72
CA PRO A 88 4.36 -20.00 0.43
C PRO A 88 4.41 -20.38 -1.06
N ASN A 89 3.56 -19.74 -1.88
CA ASN A 89 3.39 -20.10 -3.29
C ASN A 89 3.75 -18.95 -4.24
N GLY A 90 4.42 -17.88 -3.78
CA GLY A 90 4.69 -16.75 -4.65
C GLY A 90 5.59 -15.66 -4.06
N LYS A 91 5.97 -14.72 -4.92
CA LYS A 91 6.77 -13.56 -4.56
C LYS A 91 6.45 -12.36 -5.44
N ILE A 92 6.52 -11.17 -4.86
CA ILE A 92 6.50 -9.90 -5.59
C ILE A 92 7.83 -9.20 -5.35
N GLY A 93 8.53 -8.88 -6.44
CA GLY A 93 9.66 -7.95 -6.41
C GLY A 93 9.16 -6.51 -6.35
N LEU A 94 9.77 -5.72 -5.47
CA LEU A 94 9.49 -4.30 -5.30
C LEU A 94 10.71 -3.48 -5.74
N PRO A 95 10.51 -2.25 -6.25
CA PRO A 95 11.58 -1.39 -6.77
C PRO A 95 12.68 -1.09 -5.73
#